data_AF-A0A0A2BW27-F1
#
_entry.id   AF-A0A0A2BW27-F1
#
_cell.length_a   1.000
_cell.length_b   1.000
_cell.length_c   1.000
_cell.angle_alpha   90.00
_cell.angle_beta   90.00
_cell.angle_gamma   90.00
#
_symmetry.space_group_name_H-M   'P 1'
#
loop_
_entity.id
_entity.type
_entity.pdbx_description
1 polymer ?
#
loop_
_entity_poly.entity_id
_entity_poly.type
_entity_poly.pdbx_seq_one_letter_code
_entity_poly.pdbx_strand_id
1 'polypeptide(L)' 'MTRWFVATTPIAGALIFPILVPIVISRLGISYGVITALVLSTLWFVAMLSTSEMPH' A
#
# COMPACT_ATOMS: atom_id res chain seq x y z
N MET A 1 19.66 -0.29 -12.72
CA MET A 1 18.78 0.82 -13.16
C MET A 1 17.41 0.69 -12.48
N THR A 2 17.38 0.35 -11.18
CA THR A 2 16.18 -0.16 -10.50
C THR A 2 15.83 0.62 -9.22
N ARG A 3 16.74 1.50 -8.74
CA ARG A 3 16.56 2.25 -7.48
C ARG A 3 15.30 3.13 -7.46
N TRP A 4 14.88 3.66 -8.62
CA TRP A 4 13.64 4.42 -8.73
C TRP A 4 12.41 3.56 -8.50
N PHE A 5 12.36 2.34 -9.04
CA PHE A 5 11.26 1.41 -8.79
C PHE A 5 11.15 1.04 -7.31
N VAL A 6 12.28 0.74 -6.66
CA VAL A 6 12.33 0.47 -5.20
C VAL A 6 11.86 1.67 -4.38
N ALA A 7 12.14 2.89 -4.81
CA ALA A 7 11.69 4.11 -4.14
C ALA A 7 10.21 4.45 -4.41
N THR A 8 9.64 4.04 -5.55
CA THR A 8 8.24 4.32 -5.89
C THR A 8 7.24 3.47 -5.10
N THR A 9 7.55 2.20 -4.81
CA THR A 9 6.63 1.31 -4.08
C THR A 9 6.28 1.86 -2.70
N PRO A 10 7.23 2.32 -1.87
CA PRO A 10 6.92 2.92 -0.56
C PRO A 10 6.07 4.19 -0.66
N ILE A 11 6.38 5.05 -1.63
CA ILE A 11 5.65 6.31 -1.85
C ILE A 11 4.19 6.01 -2.26
N ALA A 12 3.98 5.01 -3.12
CA ALA A 12 2.65 4.60 -3.53
C ALA A 12 1.82 4.14 -2.32
N GLY A 13 2.38 3.31 -1.44
CA GLY A 13 1.71 2.89 -0.20
C GLY A 13 1.36 4.08 0.70
N ALA A 14 2.32 4.98 0.92
CA ALA A 14 2.15 6.15 1.78
C ALA A 14 1.05 7.12 1.31
N LEU A 15 0.83 7.22 -0.01
CA LEU A 15 -0.21 8.09 -0.59
C LEU A 15 -1.57 7.40 -0.72
N ILE A 16 -1.58 6.13 -1.14
CA ILE A 16 -2.81 5.37 -1.38
C ILE A 16 -3.58 5.16 -0.07
N PHE A 17 -2.90 4.80 1.01
CA PHE A 17 -3.53 4.46 2.29
C PHE A 17 -4.39 5.58 2.91
N PRO A 18 -3.87 6.81 3.12
CA PRO A 18 -4.62 7.90 3.76
C PRO A 18 -5.74 8.46 2.87
N ILE A 19 -5.81 8.08 1.59
CA ILE A 19 -6.86 8.52 0.67
C ILE A 19 -7.95 7.44 0.59
N LEU A 20 -7.59 6.23 0.21
CA LEU A 20 -8.55 5.16 -0.08
C LEU A 20 -9.28 4.68 1.18
N VAL A 21 -8.57 4.54 2.31
CA VAL A 21 -9.18 4.04 3.55
C VAL A 21 -10.23 5.01 4.11
N PRO A 22 -9.95 6.32 4.28
CA PRO A 22 -10.98 7.26 4.74
C PRO A 22 -12.15 7.41 3.76
N ILE A 23 -11.90 7.34 2.44
CA ILE A 23 -12.97 7.36 1.44
C ILE A 23 -13.91 6.17 1.66
N VAL A 24 -13.37 4.95 1.77
CA VAL A 24 -14.19 3.76 2.03
C VAL A 24 -14.93 3.86 3.36
N ILE A 25 -14.27 4.34 4.42
CA ILE A 25 -14.93 4.54 5.72
C ILE A 25 -16.10 5.53 5.58
N SER A 26 -15.90 6.64 4.87
CA SER A 26 -16.94 7.67 4.70
C SER A 26 -18.13 7.21 3.86
N ARG A 27 -17.93 6.23 2.96
CA ARG A 27 -18.95 5.78 2.00
C ARG A 27 -19.63 4.47 2.39
N LEU A 28 -18.87 3.54 2.96
CA LEU A 28 -19.30 2.16 3.23
C LEU A 28 -19.25 1.81 4.71
N GLY A 29 -18.62 2.64 5.55
CA GLY A 29 -18.49 2.43 6.99
C GLY A 29 -17.19 1.77 7.42
N ILE A 30 -17.02 1.66 8.74
CA ILE A 30 -15.74 1.27 9.37
C ILE A 30 -15.33 -0.15 9.01
N SER A 31 -16.26 -1.12 9.03
CA SER A 31 -15.95 -2.53 8.72
C SER A 31 -15.34 -2.70 7.33
N TYR A 32 -15.88 -2.02 6.33
CA TYR A 32 -15.33 -2.04 4.97
C TYR A 32 -13.99 -1.31 4.90
N GLY A 33 -13.82 -0.21 5.62
CA GLY A 33 -12.54 0.49 5.72
C GLY A 33 -11.42 -0.37 6.29
N VAL A 34 -11.70 -1.16 7.33
CA VAL A 34 -10.74 -2.08 7.93
C VAL A 34 -10.34 -3.19 6.95
N ILE A 35 -11.31 -3.77 6.24
CA ILE A 35 -11.04 -4.79 5.21
C ILE A 35 -10.20 -4.18 4.07
N THR A 36 -10.53 -2.98 3.61
CA THR A 36 -9.76 -2.27 2.59
C THR A 36 -8.33 -2.02 3.05
N ALA A 37 -8.13 -1.56 4.29
CA ALA A 37 -6.80 -1.35 4.86
C ALA A 37 -5.99 -2.66 4.87
N LEU A 38 -6.59 -3.78 5.31
CA LEU A 38 -5.93 -5.09 5.30
C LEU A 38 -5.51 -5.51 3.89
N VAL A 39 -6.43 -5.48 2.94
CA VAL A 39 -6.16 -5.89 1.54
C VAL A 39 -5.08 -5.00 0.91
N LEU A 40 -5.19 -3.68 1.05
CA LEU A 40 -4.20 -2.74 0.51
C LEU A 40 -2.81 -2.95 1.14
N SER A 41 -2.74 -3.14 2.46
CA SER A 41 -1.48 -3.39 3.16
C SER A 41 -0.83 -4.68 2.67
N THR A 42 -1.59 -5.76 2.54
CA THR A 42 -1.06 -7.04 2.07
C THR A 42 -0.53 -6.94 0.65
N LEU A 43 -1.30 -6.35 -0.28
CA LEU A 43 -0.87 -6.17 -1.67
C LEU A 43 0.37 -5.29 -1.77
N TRP A 44 0.41 -4.18 -1.03
CA TRP A 44 1.55 -3.29 -0.99
C TRP A 44 2.79 -3.97 -0.40
N PHE A 45 2.65 -4.75 0.65
CA PHE A 45 3.75 -5.48 1.28
C PHE A 45 4.35 -6.52 0.33
N VAL A 46 3.52 -7.28 -0.38
CA VAL A 46 3.96 -8.23 -1.41
C VAL A 46 4.73 -7.51 -2.53
N ALA A 47 4.21 -6.37 -3.00
CA ALA A 47 4.90 -5.55 -3.98
C ALA A 47 6.25 -5.03 -3.45
N MET A 48 6.29 -4.59 -2.20
CA MET A 48 7.50 -4.11 -1.54
C MET A 48 8.56 -5.21 -1.47
N LEU A 49 8.20 -6.42 -1.03
CA LEU A 49 9.10 -7.59 -0.99
C LEU A 49 9.64 -7.96 -2.37
N SER A 50 8.81 -7.83 -3.41
CA SER A 50 9.22 -8.11 -4.79
C SER A 50 10.19 -7.07 -5.33
N THR A 51 10.12 -5.83 -4.82
CA THR A 51 11.01 -4.72 -5.21
C THR A 51 12.21 -4.53 -4.28
N SER A 52 12.26 -5.16 -3.11
CA SER A 52 13.40 -5.05 -2.20
C SER A 52 14.58 -5.84 -2.76
N GLU A 53 15.56 -5.12 -3.31
CA GLU A 53 16.89 -5.65 -3.62
C GLU A 53 17.57 -6.03 -2.28
N MET A 54 17.52 -7.32 -1.89
CA MET A 54 18.35 -7.83 -0.80
C MET A 54 19.82 -7.72 -1.22
N PRO A 55 20.70 -7.05 -0.46
CA PRO A 55 22.11 -7.00 -0.79
C PRO A 55 22.67 -8.43 -0.78
N HIS A 56 23.18 -8.89 -1.93
CA HIS A 56 24.02 -10.09 -2.00
C HIS A 56 25.44 -9.74 -1.55
#